data_AF-V4BPT1-F1
#
_entry.id   AF-V4BPT1-F1
#
_cell.length_a   1.000
_cell.length_b   1.000
_cell.length_c   1.000
_cell.angle_alpha   90.00
_cell.angle_beta   90.00
_cell.angle_gamma   90.00
#
_symmetry.space_group_name_H-M   'P 1'
#
loop_
_entity.id
_entity.type
_entity.pdbx_description
1 polymer ?
#
loop_
_entity_poly.entity_id
_entity_poly.type
_entity_poly.pdbx_seq_one_letter_code
_entity_poly.pdbx_strand_id
1 'polypeptide(L)'
;KINDNENLLSQFADDIAIILDGKETSLRETLNILDLFYKMSGLKANLDKTKAVWIGSKKYSKEKLCKDLKLIWEQGNFKILGITFTTVLEDITDFNFREKINSAKTLMGMWTWRQLTIIGRIYVIKFLVLPKFIQLLLSLPNPNNHVFNEIESMFFKFI
;
A
#
# COMPACT_ATOMS: atom_id res chain seq x y z
N LYS A 1 5.53 2.71 -23.34
CA LYS A 1 5.89 1.69 -24.35
C LYS A 1 6.98 2.30 -25.22
N ILE A 2 8.21 1.81 -25.13
CA ILE A 2 9.32 2.21 -26.01
C ILE A 2 9.78 0.92 -26.67
N ASN A 3 9.74 0.86 -28.00
CA ASN A 3 10.14 -0.31 -28.79
C ASN A 3 9.51 -1.63 -28.29
N ASP A 4 8.18 -1.67 -28.19
CA ASP A 4 7.37 -2.81 -27.70
C ASP A 4 7.63 -3.29 -26.27
N ASN A 5 8.59 -2.70 -25.55
CA ASN A 5 8.81 -2.97 -24.13
C ASN A 5 7.99 -1.99 -23.27
N GLU A 6 7.20 -2.55 -22.35
CA GLU A 6 6.41 -1.81 -21.36
C GLU A 6 7.12 -1.84 -20.01
N ASN A 7 7.74 -0.71 -19.65
CA ASN A 7 8.22 -0.46 -18.30
C ASN A 7 7.25 0.52 -17.63
N LEU A 8 6.69 0.13 -16.49
CA LEU A 8 5.80 0.98 -15.70
C LEU A 8 6.56 1.50 -14.49
N LEU A 9 6.62 2.83 -14.39
CA LEU A 9 7.27 3.56 -13.31
C LEU A 9 6.21 4.41 -12.60
N SER A 10 6.05 4.21 -11.30
CA SER A 10 5.19 5.02 -10.44
C SER A 10 6.05 5.69 -9.38
N GLN A 11 5.88 7.00 -9.19
CA GLN A 11 6.67 7.80 -8.27
C GLN A 11 5.78 8.71 -7.45
N PHE A 12 6.03 8.77 -6.15
CA PHE A 12 5.40 9.72 -5.24
C PHE A 12 6.42 10.18 -4.21
N ALA A 13 6.80 11.47 -4.28
CA ALA A 13 7.94 11.99 -3.53
C ALA A 13 9.21 11.14 -3.76
N ASP A 14 9.81 10.60 -2.70
CA ASP A 14 10.99 9.73 -2.73
C ASP A 14 10.66 8.24 -2.91
N ASP A 15 9.39 7.85 -2.78
CA ASP A 15 8.95 6.47 -3.00
C ASP A 15 8.81 6.17 -4.50
N ILE A 16 9.58 5.19 -4.97
CA ILE A 16 9.59 4.74 -6.37
C ILE A 16 9.18 3.27 -6.43
N ALA A 17 8.20 2.97 -7.29
CA ALA A 17 7.81 1.61 -7.63
C ALA A 17 8.05 1.36 -9.12
N ILE A 18 8.80 0.29 -9.43
CA ILE A 18 9.19 -0.07 -10.79
C ILE A 18 8.68 -1.48 -11.09
N ILE A 19 7.95 -1.64 -12.18
CA ILE A 19 7.48 -2.93 -12.68
C ILE A 19 8.39 -3.35 -13.84
N LEU A 20 8.93 -4.56 -13.76
CA LEU A 20 9.90 -5.12 -14.70
C LEU A 20 9.39 -6.44 -15.29
N ASP A 21 10.02 -6.87 -16.39
CA ASP A 21 9.70 -8.11 -17.12
C ASP A 21 10.15 -9.41 -16.42
N GLY A 22 10.78 -9.30 -15.24
CA GLY A 22 11.24 -10.44 -14.45
C GLY A 22 12.56 -11.05 -14.90
N LYS A 23 13.32 -10.40 -15.79
CA LYS A 23 14.68 -10.83 -16.15
C LYS A 23 15.73 -10.19 -15.24
N GLU A 24 16.79 -10.93 -14.94
CA GLU A 24 17.90 -10.43 -14.13
C GLU A 24 18.60 -9.23 -14.78
N THR A 25 18.74 -9.25 -16.11
CA THR A 25 19.33 -8.15 -16.88
C THR A 25 18.55 -6.84 -16.70
N SER A 26 17.22 -6.89 -16.75
CA SER A 26 16.35 -5.71 -16.62
C SER A 26 16.46 -5.08 -15.23
N LEU A 27 16.49 -5.91 -14.19
CA LEU A 27 16.68 -5.44 -12.81
C LEU A 27 18.07 -4.82 -12.62
N ARG A 28 19.12 -5.46 -13.15
CA ARG A 28 20.49 -4.96 -13.04
C ARG A 28 20.64 -3.61 -13.75
N GLU A 29 20.11 -3.47 -14.96
CA GLU A 29 20.19 -2.19 -15.67
C GLU A 29 19.37 -1.09 -15.00
N THR A 30 18.22 -1.42 -14.41
CA THR A 30 17.45 -0.44 -13.64
C THR A 30 18.28 0.10 -12.47
N LEU A 31 19.01 -0.75 -11.75
CA LEU A 31 19.86 -0.33 -10.64
C LEU A 31 21.09 0.45 -11.13
N ASN A 32 21.67 0.09 -12.28
CA ASN A 32 22.74 0.86 -12.91
C ASN A 32 22.28 2.27 -13.29
N ILE A 33 21.06 2.41 -13.81
CA ILE A 33 20.46 3.72 -14.12
C ILE A 33 20.27 4.55 -12.84
N LEU A 34 19.81 3.94 -11.75
CA LEU A 34 19.68 4.62 -10.46
C LEU A 34 21.04 5.04 -9.88
N ASP A 35 22.10 4.23 -10.06
CA ASP A 35 23.46 4.60 -9.67
C ASP A 35 24.04 5.73 -10.53
N LEU A 36 23.74 5.74 -11.83
CA LEU A 36 24.10 6.85 -12.71
C LEU A 36 23.39 8.14 -12.29
N PHE A 37 22.11 8.05 -11.97
CA PHE A 37 21.35 9.17 -11.43
C PHE A 37 21.94 9.68 -10.11
N TYR A 38 22.36 8.78 -9.22
CA TYR A 38 23.06 9.13 -7.99
C TYR A 38 24.35 9.92 -8.27
N LYS A 39 25.18 9.46 -9.22
CA LYS A 39 26.42 10.15 -9.60
C LYS A 39 26.18 11.57 -10.12
N MET A 40 25.05 11.82 -10.78
CA MET A 40 24.72 13.13 -11.34
C MET A 40 24.02 14.06 -10.33
N SER A 41 23.11 13.53 -9.51
CA SER A 41 22.24 14.31 -8.63
C SER A 41 22.70 14.34 -7.17
N GLY A 42 23.55 13.41 -6.76
CA GLY A 42 23.87 13.14 -5.35
C GLY A 42 22.79 12.36 -4.58
N LEU A 43 21.64 12.02 -5.20
CA LEU A 43 20.54 11.31 -4.56
C LEU A 43 20.68 9.79 -4.75
N LYS A 44 20.89 9.06 -3.65
CA LYS A 44 21.14 7.61 -3.67
C LYS A 44 19.89 6.81 -3.28
N ALA A 45 19.55 5.81 -4.09
CA ALA A 45 18.53 4.84 -3.72
C ALA A 45 18.95 4.04 -2.47
N ASN A 46 18.03 3.89 -1.53
CA ASN A 46 18.27 3.12 -0.31
C ASN A 46 17.95 1.63 -0.54
N LEU A 47 18.98 0.86 -0.88
CA LEU A 47 18.83 -0.58 -1.17
C LEU A 47 18.37 -1.39 0.05
N ASP A 48 18.72 -0.97 1.27
CA ASP A 48 18.29 -1.65 2.51
C ASP A 48 16.78 -1.48 2.76
N LYS A 49 16.17 -0.43 2.20
CA LYS A 49 14.71 -0.22 2.22
C LYS A 49 14.02 -0.73 0.95
N THR A 50 14.78 -0.97 -0.12
CA THR A 50 14.24 -1.40 -1.40
C THR A 50 13.81 -2.86 -1.30
N LYS A 51 12.55 -3.09 -1.63
CA LYS A 51 11.93 -4.42 -1.62
C LYS A 51 11.63 -4.85 -3.03
N ALA A 52 11.95 -6.09 -3.35
CA ALA A 52 11.60 -6.75 -4.59
C ALA A 52 10.52 -7.80 -4.31
N VAL A 53 9.47 -7.81 -5.13
CA VAL A 53 8.34 -8.74 -4.98
C VAL A 53 8.00 -9.30 -6.34
N TRP A 54 7.80 -10.61 -6.39
CA TRP A 54 7.25 -11.24 -7.58
C TRP A 54 5.74 -11.03 -7.65
N ILE A 55 5.25 -10.65 -8.83
CA ILE A 55 3.81 -10.51 -9.13
C ILE A 55 3.41 -11.45 -10.27
N GLY A 56 2.11 -11.65 -10.48
CA GLY A 56 1.59 -12.50 -11.56
C GLY A 56 1.89 -13.99 -11.36
N SER A 57 2.33 -14.67 -12.42
CA SER A 57 2.58 -16.13 -12.39
C SER A 57 3.68 -16.55 -11.41
N LYS A 58 4.58 -15.65 -11.03
CA LYS A 58 5.68 -15.90 -10.08
C LYS A 58 5.38 -15.44 -8.65
N LYS A 59 4.15 -15.05 -8.30
CA LYS A 59 3.79 -14.37 -7.03
C LYS A 59 4.18 -15.04 -5.70
N TYR A 60 4.62 -16.30 -5.71
CA TYR A 60 5.14 -17.02 -4.54
C TYR A 60 6.55 -17.62 -4.76
N SER A 61 7.24 -17.18 -5.81
CA SER A 61 8.58 -17.66 -6.12
C SER A 61 9.57 -17.23 -5.04
N LYS A 62 10.43 -18.17 -4.65
CA LYS A 62 11.57 -17.91 -3.76
C LYS A 62 12.84 -17.54 -4.53
N GLU A 63 12.75 -17.47 -5.85
CA GLU A 63 13.84 -17.08 -6.73
C GLU A 63 14.25 -15.64 -6.44
N LYS A 64 15.56 -15.41 -6.32
CA LYS A 64 16.13 -14.08 -6.09
C LYS A 64 17.03 -13.75 -7.27
N LEU A 65 16.73 -12.65 -7.97
CA LEU A 65 17.59 -12.09 -9.00
C LEU A 65 18.67 -11.20 -8.35
N CYS A 66 19.81 -11.04 -9.04
CA CYS A 66 20.92 -10.18 -8.59
C CYS A 66 21.33 -10.46 -7.13
N LYS A 67 21.66 -11.72 -6.82
CA LYS A 67 21.98 -12.17 -5.45
C LYS A 67 23.15 -11.41 -4.83
N ASP A 68 24.07 -10.93 -5.66
CA ASP A 68 25.19 -10.07 -5.31
C ASP A 68 24.76 -8.74 -4.68
N LEU A 69 23.60 -8.20 -5.07
CA LEU A 69 23.09 -6.90 -4.62
C LEU A 69 22.32 -6.97 -3.29
N LYS A 70 22.10 -8.18 -2.75
CA LYS A 70 21.46 -8.43 -1.44
C LYS A 70 20.12 -7.73 -1.21
N LEU A 71 19.34 -7.51 -2.27
CA LEU A 71 17.99 -6.94 -2.18
C LEU A 71 17.09 -7.74 -1.24
N ILE A 72 16.18 -7.05 -0.56
CA ILE A 72 15.15 -7.68 0.27
C ILE A 72 14.05 -8.21 -0.65
N TRP A 73 13.96 -9.53 -0.76
CA TRP A 73 12.89 -10.20 -1.50
C TRP A 73 11.75 -10.56 -0.55
N GLU A 74 10.62 -9.87 -0.67
CA GLU A 74 9.41 -10.17 0.09
C GLU A 74 8.50 -11.14 -0.66
N GLN A 75 7.77 -11.96 0.10
CA GLN A 75 6.79 -12.91 -0.41
C GLN A 75 5.42 -12.54 0.11
N GLY A 76 4.41 -12.59 -0.76
CA GLY A 76 3.04 -12.29 -0.37
C GLY A 76 2.75 -10.79 -0.43
N ASN A 77 2.38 -10.22 0.71
CA ASN A 77 1.79 -8.88 0.77
C ASN A 77 2.88 -7.81 0.88
N PHE A 78 2.71 -6.72 0.15
CA PHE A 78 3.60 -5.55 0.20
C PHE A 78 2.78 -4.27 0.26
N LYS A 79 3.36 -3.19 0.79
CA LYS A 79 2.65 -1.92 0.99
C LYS A 79 3.22 -0.83 0.08
N ILE A 80 2.35 -0.15 -0.66
CA ILE A 80 2.67 1.03 -1.47
C ILE A 80 1.71 2.15 -1.07
N LEU A 81 2.24 3.31 -0.68
CA LEU A 81 1.47 4.51 -0.33
C LEU A 81 0.33 4.26 0.68
N GLY A 82 0.58 3.38 1.65
CA GLY A 82 -0.39 3.04 2.69
C GLY A 82 -1.44 2.00 2.31
N ILE A 83 -1.44 1.50 1.06
CA ILE A 83 -2.28 0.40 0.57
C ILE A 83 -1.46 -0.88 0.56
N THR A 84 -1.99 -1.92 1.18
CA THR A 84 -1.39 -3.25 1.18
C THR A 84 -1.88 -4.02 -0.05
N PHE A 85 -0.98 -4.31 -0.97
CA PHE A 85 -1.22 -5.18 -2.11
C PHE A 85 -0.98 -6.63 -1.68
N THR A 86 -1.92 -7.49 -2.03
CA THR A 86 -1.84 -8.92 -1.84
C THR A 86 -1.58 -9.60 -3.18
N THR A 87 -1.13 -10.84 -3.16
CA THR A 87 -0.92 -11.65 -4.38
C THR A 87 -2.23 -12.12 -5.02
N VAL A 88 -3.36 -11.91 -4.36
CA VAL A 88 -4.72 -12.25 -4.82
C VAL A 88 -5.49 -10.95 -4.96
N LEU A 89 -5.70 -10.49 -6.19
CA LEU A 89 -6.26 -9.17 -6.47
C LEU A 89 -7.64 -8.97 -5.85
N GLU A 90 -8.46 -10.03 -5.80
CA GLU A 90 -9.80 -9.97 -5.23
C GLU A 90 -9.78 -9.60 -3.73
N ASP A 91 -8.73 -9.98 -3.00
CA ASP A 91 -8.64 -9.79 -1.56
C ASP A 91 -8.12 -8.40 -1.15
N ILE A 92 -7.56 -7.62 -2.08
CA ILE A 92 -6.90 -6.34 -1.77
C ILE A 92 -7.88 -5.38 -1.09
N THR A 93 -9.09 -5.24 -1.65
CA THR A 93 -10.10 -4.31 -1.13
C THR A 93 -10.48 -4.69 0.30
N ASP A 94 -10.95 -5.91 0.51
CA ASP A 94 -11.44 -6.36 1.81
C ASP A 94 -10.33 -6.35 2.88
N PHE A 95 -9.11 -6.75 2.50
CA PHE A 95 -7.96 -6.73 3.41
C PHE A 95 -7.66 -5.31 3.92
N ASN A 96 -7.61 -4.32 3.03
CA ASN A 96 -7.32 -2.94 3.41
C ASN A 96 -8.46 -2.30 4.21
N PHE A 97 -9.72 -2.54 3.82
CA PHE A 97 -10.87 -2.03 4.55
C PHE A 97 -10.93 -2.61 5.96
N ARG A 98 -10.63 -3.91 6.14
CA ARG A 98 -10.60 -4.55 7.46
C ARG A 98 -9.57 -3.92 8.39
N GLU A 99 -8.38 -3.60 7.88
CA GLU A 99 -7.34 -2.90 8.66
C GLU A 99 -7.84 -1.52 9.14
N LYS A 100 -8.47 -0.74 8.26
CA LYS A 100 -9.00 0.59 8.61
C LYS A 100 -10.22 0.53 9.53
N ILE A 101 -11.10 -0.46 9.38
CA ILE A 101 -12.23 -0.69 10.30
C ILE A 101 -11.70 -0.96 11.72
N ASN A 102 -10.69 -1.83 11.86
CA ASN A 102 -10.10 -2.11 13.17
C ASN A 102 -9.46 -0.84 13.77
N SER A 103 -8.71 -0.08 12.97
CA SER A 103 -8.14 1.20 13.40
C SER A 103 -9.22 2.21 13.83
N ALA A 104 -10.35 2.27 13.11
CA ALA A 104 -11.49 3.12 13.43
C ALA A 104 -12.15 2.70 14.75
N LYS A 105 -12.39 1.39 14.96
CA LYS A 105 -12.94 0.85 16.22
C LYS A 105 -12.07 1.21 17.41
N THR A 106 -10.75 1.03 17.29
CA THR A 106 -9.80 1.41 18.34
C THR A 106 -9.84 2.91 18.63
N LEU A 107 -9.84 3.74 17.59
CA LEU A 107 -9.93 5.19 17.73
C LEU A 107 -11.22 5.59 18.47
N MET A 108 -12.38 5.12 18.01
CA MET A 108 -13.65 5.42 18.66
C MET A 108 -13.71 4.92 20.10
N GLY A 109 -13.21 3.72 20.37
CA GLY A 109 -13.11 3.18 21.73
C GLY A 109 -12.35 4.12 22.68
N MET A 110 -11.27 4.75 22.23
CA MET A 110 -10.55 5.75 23.01
C MET A 110 -11.40 7.01 23.29
N TRP A 111 -12.23 7.43 22.34
CA TRP A 111 -13.10 8.60 22.48
C TRP A 111 -14.37 8.32 23.30
N THR A 112 -14.82 7.07 23.38
CA THR A 112 -15.97 6.67 24.22
C THR A 112 -15.75 6.99 25.70
N TRP A 113 -14.51 6.87 26.19
CA TRP A 113 -14.15 7.17 27.59
C TRP A 113 -14.27 8.65 27.97
N ARG A 114 -14.36 9.57 27.00
CA ARG A 114 -14.26 11.03 27.23
C ARG A 114 -15.60 11.73 27.47
N GLN A 115 -16.67 10.98 27.76
CA GLN A 115 -18.03 11.51 28.06
C GLN A 115 -18.50 12.60 27.09
N LEU A 116 -18.31 12.39 25.78
CA LEU A 116 -18.67 13.35 24.75
C LEU A 116 -20.20 13.48 24.62
N THR A 117 -20.65 14.69 24.27
CA THR A 117 -22.02 14.91 23.78
C THR A 117 -22.24 14.20 22.44
N ILE A 118 -23.49 14.01 22.05
CA ILE A 118 -23.86 13.46 20.73
C ILE A 118 -23.19 14.27 19.61
N ILE A 119 -23.20 15.60 19.70
CA ILE A 119 -22.54 16.49 18.73
C ILE A 119 -21.02 16.25 18.71
N GLY A 120 -20.39 16.10 19.88
CA GLY A 120 -18.97 15.76 19.98
C GLY A 120 -18.63 14.42 19.33
N ARG A 121 -19.47 13.39 19.53
CA ARG A 121 -19.32 12.08 18.88
C ARG A 121 -19.44 12.16 17.36
N ILE A 122 -20.41 12.94 16.85
CA ILE A 122 -20.55 13.20 15.41
C ILE A 122 -19.29 13.88 14.86
N TYR A 123 -18.71 14.84 15.58
CA TYR A 123 -17.46 15.48 15.15
C TYR A 123 -16.28 14.52 15.12
N VAL A 124 -16.15 13.63 16.11
CA VAL A 124 -15.14 12.57 16.10
C VAL A 124 -15.29 11.69 14.85
N ILE A 125 -16.51 11.25 14.53
CA ILE A 125 -16.75 10.46 13.32
C ILE A 125 -16.32 11.24 12.07
N LYS A 126 -16.84 12.47 11.90
CA LYS A 126 -16.62 13.26 10.68
C LYS A 126 -15.15 13.62 10.46
N PHE A 127 -14.45 14.04 11.51
CA PHE A 127 -13.12 14.63 11.37
C PHE A 127 -11.97 13.66 11.67
N LEU A 128 -12.20 12.56 12.39
CA LEU A 128 -11.12 11.64 12.75
C LEU A 128 -11.31 10.24 12.17
N VAL A 129 -12.55 9.76 12.12
CA VAL A 129 -12.83 8.38 11.68
C VAL A 129 -13.01 8.31 10.17
N LEU A 130 -13.87 9.15 9.59
CA LEU A 130 -14.17 9.14 8.15
C LEU A 130 -12.92 9.35 7.27
N PRO A 131 -11.97 10.25 7.59
CA PRO A 131 -10.77 10.45 6.78
C PRO A 131 -9.90 9.20 6.62
N LYS A 132 -9.98 8.24 7.55
CA LYS A 132 -9.24 6.96 7.44
C LYS A 132 -9.72 6.09 6.28
N PHE A 133 -10.96 6.26 5.82
CA PHE A 133 -11.55 5.49 4.73
C PHE A 133 -11.45 6.19 3.37
N ILE A 134 -11.33 7.52 3.35
CA ILE A 134 -11.32 8.32 2.11
C ILE A 134 -10.23 7.82 1.14
N GLN A 135 -9.01 7.59 1.62
CA GLN A 135 -7.92 7.11 0.76
C GLN A 135 -8.26 5.77 0.07
N LEU A 136 -8.89 4.84 0.80
CA LEU A 136 -9.26 3.54 0.25
C LEU A 136 -10.38 3.68 -0.78
N LEU A 137 -11.40 4.48 -0.48
CA LEU A 137 -12.53 4.73 -1.39
C LEU A 137 -12.11 5.41 -2.69
N LEU A 138 -11.06 6.25 -2.66
CA LEU A 138 -10.54 6.91 -3.84
C LEU A 138 -9.58 6.03 -4.66
N SER A 139 -8.91 5.07 -4.02
CA SER A 139 -7.81 4.31 -4.65
C SER A 139 -8.19 2.89 -5.06
N LEU A 140 -9.20 2.30 -4.40
CA LEU A 140 -9.60 0.91 -4.60
C LEU A 140 -11.02 0.83 -5.16
N PRO A 141 -11.38 -0.30 -5.81
CA PRO A 141 -12.76 -0.58 -6.15
C PRO A 141 -13.67 -0.53 -4.92
N ASN A 142 -14.95 -0.24 -5.14
CA ASN A 142 -15.94 -0.20 -4.07
C ASN A 142 -15.98 -1.56 -3.34
N PRO A 143 -15.91 -1.55 -1.99
CA PRO A 143 -16.05 -2.78 -1.22
C PRO A 143 -17.47 -3.32 -1.30
N ASN A 144 -17.65 -4.57 -0.89
CA ASN A 144 -18.96 -5.18 -0.78
C ASN A 144 -19.87 -4.40 0.20
N ASN A 145 -21.18 -4.41 -0.04
CA ASN A 145 -22.19 -3.77 0.81
C ASN A 145 -22.10 -4.17 2.30
N HIS A 146 -21.63 -5.38 2.60
CA HIS A 146 -21.38 -5.81 3.97
C HIS A 146 -20.42 -4.87 4.72
N VAL A 147 -19.38 -4.36 4.06
CA VAL A 147 -18.39 -3.45 4.65
C VAL A 147 -19.06 -2.12 5.02
N PHE A 148 -19.90 -1.59 4.14
CA PHE A 148 -20.67 -0.36 4.42
C PHE A 148 -21.63 -0.56 5.60
N ASN A 149 -22.36 -1.68 5.65
CA ASN A 149 -23.25 -2.01 6.76
C ASN A 149 -22.48 -2.16 8.09
N GLU A 150 -21.27 -2.72 8.07
CA GLU A 150 -20.42 -2.81 9.26
C GLU A 150 -20.00 -1.41 9.74
N ILE A 151 -19.59 -0.53 8.82
CA ILE A 151 -19.20 0.85 9.13
C ILE A 151 -20.39 1.64 9.70
N GLU A 152 -21.57 1.51 9.10
CA GLU A 152 -22.79 2.18 9.57
C GLU A 152 -23.19 1.70 10.97
N SER A 153 -23.22 0.38 11.20
CA SER A 153 -23.50 -0.20 12.51
C SER A 153 -22.51 0.29 13.57
N MET A 154 -21.24 0.40 13.20
CA MET A 154 -20.17 0.89 14.06
C MET A 154 -20.36 2.38 14.43
N PHE A 155 -20.74 3.23 13.47
CA PHE A 155 -21.03 4.64 13.73
C PHE A 155 -22.28 4.81 14.59
N PHE A 156 -23.34 4.06 14.31
CA PHE A 156 -24.58 4.11 15.08
C PHE A 156 -24.37 3.69 16.55
N LYS A 157 -23.53 2.70 16.80
CA LYS A 157 -23.16 2.28 18.17
C LYS A 157 -22.29 3.29 18.92
N PHE A 158 -21.53 4.11 18.20
CA PHE A 158 -20.63 5.08 18.81
C PHE A 158 -21.35 6.39 19.18
N ILE A 159 -22.31 6.83 18.35
CA ILE A 159 -23.16 8.00 18.62
C ILE A 159 -24.01 7.73 19.86
#